data_AF-A0A975DXA6-F1
#
_entry.id   AF-A0A975DXA6-F1
#
_cell.length_a   1.000
_cell.length_b   1.000
_cell.length_c   1.000
_cell.angle_alpha   90.00
_cell.angle_beta   90.00
_cell.angle_gamma   90.00
#
_symmetry.space_group_name_H-M   'P 1'
#
loop_
_entity.id
_entity.type
_entity.pdbx_description
1 polymer ?
#
loop_
_entity_poly.entity_id
_entity_poly.type
_entity_poly.pdbx_seq_one_letter_code
_entity_poly.pdbx_strand_id
1 'polypeptide(L)'
;MRLIFVAVGAFVASVVGLALAGVAIWRLRCEGFGCIGIGVAWFAWVTAFALVLVVGLVLHSRPSLGKVGVITTRAALIVQAILALVALAAWFANSAA
;
A
#
# COMPACT_ATOMS: atom_id res chain seq x y z
N MET A 1 5.71 4.34 24.81
CA MET A 1 6.43 5.05 23.72
C MET A 1 7.13 4.10 22.74
N ARG A 2 7.97 3.13 23.17
CA ARG A 2 8.63 2.16 22.26
C ARG A 2 7.68 1.47 21.27
N LEU A 3 6.51 1.01 21.74
CA LEU A 3 5.53 0.31 20.90
C LEU A 3 5.00 1.16 19.73
N ILE A 4 4.85 2.47 19.92
CA ILE A 4 4.34 3.39 18.89
C ILE A 4 5.38 3.59 17.79
N PHE A 5 6.66 3.73 18.15
CA PHE A 5 7.73 3.82 17.15
C PHE A 5 7.86 2.54 16.34
N VAL A 6 7.73 1.38 16.99
CA VAL A 6 7.69 0.09 16.30
C VAL A 6 6.49 0.01 15.35
N ALA A 7 5.30 0.42 15.79
CA ALA A 7 4.10 0.43 14.96
C ALA A 7 4.23 1.38 13.74
N VAL A 8 4.78 2.59 13.95
CA VAL A 8 5.04 3.54 12.86
C VAL A 8 6.07 2.97 11.89
N GLY A 9 7.16 2.38 12.40
CA GLY A 9 8.17 1.73 11.56
C GLY A 9 7.60 0.58 10.74
N ALA A 10 6.81 -0.31 11.37
CA ALA A 10 6.15 -1.42 10.70
C ALA A 10 5.15 -0.94 9.64
N PHE A 11 4.40 0.13 9.92
CA PHE A 11 3.49 0.74 8.95
C PHE A 11 4.25 1.28 7.73
N VAL A 12 5.32 2.05 7.93
CA VAL A 12 6.16 2.57 6.84
C VAL A 12 6.77 1.43 6.02
N ALA A 13 7.32 0.41 6.67
CA ALA A 13 7.86 -0.77 5.99
C ALA A 13 6.79 -1.50 5.17
N SER A 14 5.56 -1.61 5.70
CA SER A 14 4.44 -2.22 4.98
C SER A 14 4.04 -1.40 3.74
N VAL A 15 4.03 -0.07 3.82
CA VAL A 15 3.75 0.81 2.67
C VAL A 15 4.81 0.62 1.58
N VAL A 16 6.09 0.59 1.95
CA VAL A 16 7.20 0.33 1.01
C VAL A 16 7.08 -1.06 0.41
N GLY A 17 6.80 -2.08 1.23
CA GLY A 17 6.59 -3.45 0.77
C GLY A 17 5.44 -3.56 -0.24
N LEU A 18 4.31 -2.89 0.01
CA LEU A 18 3.19 -2.82 -0.93
C LEU A 18 3.59 -2.12 -2.23
N ALA A 19 4.34 -1.02 -2.17
CA ALA A 19 4.81 -0.33 -3.38
C ALA A 19 5.69 -1.25 -4.24
N LEU A 20 6.66 -1.93 -3.61
CA LEU A 20 7.55 -2.88 -4.27
C LEU A 20 6.80 -4.09 -4.84
N ALA A 21 5.85 -4.64 -4.07
CA ALA A 21 5.01 -5.75 -4.51
C ALA A 21 4.14 -5.34 -5.71
N GLY A 22 3.58 -4.14 -5.72
CA GLY A 22 2.80 -3.63 -6.85
C GLY A 22 3.64 -3.55 -8.12
N VAL A 23 4.88 -3.04 -8.02
CA VAL A 23 5.82 -3.01 -9.15
C VAL A 23 6.21 -4.43 -9.60
N ALA A 24 6.42 -5.35 -8.67
CA ALA A 24 6.75 -6.74 -8.99
C ALA A 24 5.61 -7.44 -9.73
N ILE A 25 4.37 -7.28 -9.26
CA ILE A 25 3.18 -7.84 -9.90
C ILE A 25 2.98 -7.20 -11.28
N TRP A 26 3.22 -5.89 -11.42
CA TRP A 26 3.13 -5.19 -12.71
C TRP A 26 4.10 -5.72 -13.77
N ARG A 27 5.25 -6.24 -13.35
CA ARG A 27 6.27 -6.81 -14.26
C ARG A 27 5.98 -8.25 -14.66
N LEU A 28 5.02 -8.93 -14.02
CA LEU A 28 4.65 -10.29 -14.38
C LEU A 28 4.09 -10.32 -15.81
N ARG A 29 4.60 -11.24 -16.63
CA ARG A 29 4.09 -11.50 -17.97
C ARG A 29 3.13 -12.68 -17.92
N CYS A 30 2.10 -12.60 -18.75
CA CYS A 30 1.09 -13.64 -18.91
C CYS A 30 1.67 -14.83 -19.67
N GLU A 31 2.18 -15.84 -18.97
CA GLU A 31 2.57 -17.12 -19.57
C GLU A 31 1.62 -18.22 -19.06
N GLY A 32 0.77 -18.76 -19.96
CA GLY A 32 -0.16 -19.88 -19.65
C GLY A 32 -1.18 -19.58 -18.55
N PHE A 33 -1.32 -20.50 -17.57
CA PHE A 33 -2.19 -20.33 -16.38
C PHE A 33 -1.83 -19.11 -15.51
N GLY A 34 -0.69 -18.44 -15.77
CA GLY A 34 -0.23 -17.26 -15.05
C GLY A 34 -1.17 -16.05 -15.14
N CYS A 35 -2.02 -15.95 -16.18
CA CYS A 35 -2.95 -14.82 -16.29
C CYS A 35 -4.01 -14.78 -15.19
N ILE A 36 -4.53 -15.94 -14.76
CA ILE A 36 -5.44 -16.00 -13.62
C ILE A 36 -4.68 -15.69 -12.32
N GLY A 37 -3.43 -16.17 -12.20
CA GLY A 37 -2.57 -15.88 -11.06
C GLY A 37 -2.26 -14.40 -10.87
N ILE A 38 -2.10 -13.63 -11.95
CA ILE A 38 -1.91 -12.18 -11.90
C ILE A 38 -3.15 -11.49 -11.32
N GLY A 39 -4.36 -11.92 -11.71
CA GLY A 39 -5.60 -11.41 -11.14
C GLY A 39 -5.69 -11.64 -9.64
N VAL A 40 -5.36 -12.86 -9.17
CA VAL A 40 -5.33 -13.19 -7.74
C VAL A 40 -4.27 -12.38 -6.99
N ALA A 41 -3.10 -12.16 -7.60
CA ALA A 41 -2.03 -11.35 -7.00
C ALA A 41 -2.47 -9.89 -6.80
N TRP A 42 -3.14 -9.28 -7.79
CA TRP A 42 -3.72 -7.94 -7.65
C TRP A 42 -4.82 -7.90 -6.59
N PHE A 43 -5.68 -8.92 -6.50
CA PHE A 43 -6.71 -9.01 -5.46
C PHE A 43 -6.11 -9.09 -4.05
N ALA A 44 -5.10 -9.94 -3.86
CA ALA A 44 -4.37 -10.04 -2.61
C ALA A 44 -3.68 -8.72 -2.27
N TRP A 45 -3.07 -8.07 -3.27
CA TRP A 45 -2.42 -6.77 -3.10
C TRP A 45 -3.42 -5.69 -2.66
N VAL A 46 -4.59 -5.57 -3.29
CA VAL A 46 -5.64 -4.61 -2.92
C VAL A 46 -6.14 -4.87 -1.50
N THR A 47 -6.34 -6.13 -1.14
CA THR A 47 -6.80 -6.51 0.21
C THR A 47 -5.77 -6.12 1.28
N ALA A 48 -4.51 -6.46 1.05
CA ALA A 48 -3.41 -6.06 1.94
C ALA A 48 -3.27 -4.54 2.01
N PHE A 49 -3.38 -3.86 0.88
CA PHE A 49 -3.33 -2.40 0.78
C PHE A 49 -4.42 -1.75 1.63
N ALA A 50 -5.67 -2.20 1.52
CA ALA A 50 -6.79 -1.71 2.31
C ALA A 50 -6.58 -1.91 3.81
N LEU A 51 -6.09 -3.09 4.23
CA LEU A 51 -5.77 -3.36 5.63
C LEU A 51 -4.70 -2.41 6.18
N VAL A 52 -3.60 -2.22 5.43
CA VAL A 52 -2.52 -1.33 5.85
C VAL A 52 -2.98 0.13 5.88
N LEU A 53 -3.86 0.55 4.97
CA LEU A 53 -4.47 1.88 4.99
C LEU A 53 -5.30 2.10 6.25
N VAL A 54 -6.17 1.15 6.60
CA VAL A 54 -6.97 1.22 7.85
C VAL A 54 -6.05 1.31 9.07
N VAL A 55 -5.01 0.48 9.13
CA VAL A 55 -4.01 0.54 10.22
C VAL A 55 -3.33 1.91 10.28
N GLY A 56 -2.94 2.46 9.13
CA GLY A 56 -2.31 3.79 9.02
C GLY A 56 -3.21 4.90 9.53
N LEU A 57 -4.50 4.89 9.16
CA LEU A 57 -5.50 5.85 9.63
C LEU A 57 -5.70 5.76 11.15
N VAL A 58 -5.90 4.55 11.66
CA VAL A 58 -6.07 4.31 13.11
C VAL A 58 -4.82 4.75 13.88
N LEU A 59 -3.63 4.49 13.35
CA LEU A 59 -2.38 4.89 13.97
C LEU A 59 -2.22 6.41 13.96
N HIS A 60 -2.57 7.09 12.87
CA HIS A 60 -2.51 8.55 12.75
C HIS A 60 -3.47 9.26 13.71
N SER A 61 -4.62 8.67 14.03
CA SER A 61 -5.58 9.21 14.99
C SER A 61 -5.17 9.05 16.46
N ARG A 62 -4.05 8.39 16.78
CA ARG A 62 -3.64 8.20 18.18
C ARG A 62 -3.00 9.48 18.74
N PRO A 63 -3.48 10.01 19.89
CA PRO A 63 -2.94 11.23 20.50
C PRO A 63 -1.52 11.04 21.06
N SER A 64 -1.07 9.80 21.19
CA SER A 64 0.27 9.45 21.69
C SER A 64 1.37 9.58 20.63
N LEU A 65 1.06 9.97 19.39
CA LEU A 65 2.07 10.27 18.38
C LEU A 65 2.70 11.64 18.65
N GLY A 66 4.02 11.68 18.84
CA GLY A 66 4.77 12.93 18.80
C GLY A 66 4.78 13.54 17.39
N LYS A 67 5.22 14.80 17.28
CA LYS A 67 5.28 15.56 16.00
C LYS A 67 5.89 14.77 14.84
N VAL A 68 7.02 14.09 15.09
CA VAL A 68 7.70 13.26 14.07
C VAL A 68 6.80 12.12 13.61
N GLY A 69 6.16 11.40 14.53
CA GLY A 69 5.25 10.30 14.19
C GLY A 69 4.06 10.77 13.34
N VAL A 70 3.48 11.93 13.66
CA VAL A 70 2.37 12.52 12.89
C VAL A 70 2.81 12.83 11.46
N ILE A 71 3.99 13.45 11.28
CA ILE A 71 4.53 13.78 9.97
C ILE A 71 4.82 12.50 9.17
N THR A 72 5.50 11.52 9.78
CA THR A 72 5.87 10.26 9.12
C THR A 72 4.64 9.46 8.70
N THR A 73 3.65 9.30 9.59
CA THR A 73 2.42 8.58 9.27
C THR A 73 1.60 9.29 8.18
N ARG A 74 1.50 10.62 8.24
CA ARG A 74 0.85 11.41 7.18
C ARG A 74 1.54 11.26 5.84
N ALA A 75 2.88 11.34 5.81
CA ALA A 75 3.64 11.16 4.58
C ALA A 75 3.40 9.77 3.97
N ALA A 76 3.43 8.71 4.78
CA ALA A 76 3.16 7.35 4.32
C ALA A 76 1.70 7.17 3.81
N LEU A 77 0.72 7.81 4.46
CA LEU A 77 -0.67 7.84 3.98
C LEU A 77 -0.80 8.57 2.63
N ILE A 78 -0.08 9.68 2.43
CA ILE A 78 -0.04 10.39 1.15
C ILE A 78 0.57 9.49 0.07
N VAL A 79 1.66 8.77 0.37
CA VAL A 79 2.26 7.80 -0.55
C VAL A 79 1.26 6.72 -0.93
N GLN A 80 0.49 6.19 0.02
CA GLN A 80 -0.59 5.25 -0.29
C GLN A 80 -1.64 5.87 -1.21
N ALA A 81 -2.12 7.08 -0.91
CA ALA A 81 -3.10 7.75 -1.78
C ALA A 81 -2.57 7.90 -3.22
N ILE A 82 -1.30 8.28 -3.40
CA ILE A 82 -0.66 8.37 -4.71
C ILE A 82 -0.60 7.00 -5.38
N LEU A 83 -0.16 5.95 -4.68
CA LEU A 83 -0.09 4.58 -5.23
C LEU A 83 -1.46 4.07 -5.67
N ALA A 84 -2.50 4.34 -4.88
CA ALA A 84 -3.88 3.98 -5.23
C ALA A 84 -4.35 4.71 -6.50
N LEU A 85 -4.08 6.02 -6.60
CA LEU A 85 -4.41 6.80 -7.79
C LEU A 85 -3.67 6.31 -9.02
N VAL A 86 -2.38 5.99 -8.91
CA VAL A 86 -1.58 5.43 -10.01
C VAL A 86 -2.13 4.07 -10.44
N ALA A 87 -2.43 3.18 -9.49
CA ALA A 87 -3.00 1.86 -9.79
C ALA A 87 -4.37 1.97 -10.47
N LEU A 88 -5.25 2.87 -10.00
CA LEU A 88 -6.55 3.14 -10.60
C LEU A 88 -6.41 3.72 -12.02
N ALA A 89 -5.53 4.71 -12.21
CA ALA A 89 -5.28 5.30 -13.52
C ALA A 89 -4.76 4.25 -14.51
N ALA A 90 -3.84 3.39 -14.08
CA ALA A 90 -3.29 2.32 -14.90
C ALA A 90 -4.35 1.25 -15.22
N TRP A 91 -5.27 0.96 -14.29
CA TRP A 91 -6.40 0.07 -14.54
C TRP A 91 -7.34 0.65 -15.60
N PHE A 92 -7.74 1.92 -15.48
CA PHE A 92 -8.61 2.57 -16.46
C PHE A 92 -7.95 2.67 -17.84
N ALA A 93 -6.66 3.03 -17.90
CA ALA A 93 -5.93 3.10 -19.16
C ALA A 93 -5.88 1.74 -19.89
N ASN A 94 -5.77 0.64 -19.15
CA ASN A 94 -5.79 -0.71 -19.73
C ASN A 94 -7.20 -1.27 -19.96
N SER A 95 -8.23 -0.72 -19.31
CA SER A 95 -9.63 -1.18 -19.46
C SER A 95 -10.38 -0.45 -20.58
N ALA A 96 -9.88 0.71 -21.02
CA ALA A 96 -10.48 1.52 -22.08
C ALA A 96 -9.90 1.22 -23.49
N ALA A 97 -8.96 0.29 -23.59
CA ALA A 97 -8.37 -0.20 -24.84
C ALA A 97 -8.98 -1.56 -25.22
#